data_AF-A0A381I7F1-F1
#
_entry.id   AF-A0A381I7F1-F1
#
_cell.length_a   1.000
_cell.length_b   1.000
_cell.length_c   1.000
_cell.angle_alpha   90.00
_cell.angle_beta   90.00
_cell.angle_gamma   90.00
#
_symmetry.space_group_name_H-M   'P 1'
#
loop_
_entity.id
_entity.type
_entity.pdbx_description
1 polymer ?
#
loop_
_entity_poly.entity_id
_entity_poly.type
_entity_poly.pdbx_seq_one_letter_code
_entity_poly.pdbx_strand_id
1 'polypeptide(L)'
;MAIAIHNFPEGLATFISALDDVTIAIPIAIAIAIHNIPEGISVSVPVYYATGDKKKAFYYSFLSGMSEPLGAIIGYVLLRNFLNDITLGIVFAIVGGIMVFISLDELLPSAREYGEHHLSIYGLIAGMGVMAISLLLFK
;
A
#
# COMPACT_ATOMS: atom_id res chain seq x y z
N MET A 1 -5.16 10.98 5.68
CA MET A 1 -5.01 10.00 6.77
C MET A 1 -5.21 8.58 6.26
N ALA A 2 -6.25 8.33 5.44
CA ALA A 2 -6.46 7.05 4.76
C ALA A 2 -5.20 6.46 4.12
N ILE A 3 -4.44 7.27 3.37
CA ILE A 3 -3.21 6.81 2.71
C ILE A 3 -2.13 6.43 3.73
N ALA A 4 -1.89 7.20 4.80
CA ALA A 4 -0.91 6.78 5.83
C ALA A 4 -1.27 5.44 6.50
N ILE A 5 -2.56 5.14 6.66
CA ILE A 5 -3.03 3.85 7.18
C ILE A 5 -2.87 2.74 6.15
N HIS A 6 -2.97 3.05 4.85
CA HIS A 6 -2.72 2.14 3.73
C HIS A 6 -1.25 1.68 3.66
N ASN A 7 -0.31 2.61 3.84
CA ASN A 7 1.13 2.32 3.74
C ASN A 7 1.63 1.40 4.87
N PHE A 8 0.92 1.36 6.01
CA PHE A 8 1.34 0.55 7.14
C PHE A 8 1.31 -0.97 6.86
N PRO A 9 0.18 -1.57 6.43
CA PRO A 9 0.17 -2.99 6.05
C PRO A 9 1.08 -3.31 4.85
N GLU A 10 1.33 -2.34 3.95
CA GLU A 10 2.27 -2.49 2.84
C GLU A 10 3.71 -2.66 3.33
N GLY A 11 4.15 -1.81 4.26
CA GLY A 11 5.44 -1.93 4.91
C GLY A 11 5.61 -3.24 5.69
N LEU A 12 4.55 -3.66 6.38
CA LEU A 12 4.52 -4.95 7.08
C LEU A 12 4.70 -6.13 6.10
N ALA A 13 3.98 -6.14 4.98
CA ALA A 13 4.06 -7.19 3.96
C ALA A 13 5.44 -7.24 3.31
N THR A 14 5.96 -6.09 2.88
CA THR A 14 7.28 -5.95 2.24
C THR A 14 8.37 -6.57 3.11
N PHE A 15 8.35 -6.24 4.40
CA PHE A 15 9.37 -6.69 5.33
C PHE A 15 9.26 -8.18 5.65
N ILE A 16 8.05 -8.69 5.84
CA ILE A 16 7.83 -10.10 6.11
C ILE A 16 8.26 -10.96 4.91
N SER A 17 7.93 -10.54 3.68
CA SER A 17 8.45 -11.17 2.47
C SER A 17 9.98 -11.13 2.39
N ALA A 18 10.61 -10.07 2.91
CA ALA A 18 12.05 -9.95 2.97
C ALA A 18 12.75 -10.89 3.96
N LEU A 19 12.03 -11.31 5.01
CA LEU A 19 12.54 -12.29 5.96
C LEU A 19 12.42 -13.74 5.47
N ASP A 20 11.53 -13.99 4.51
CA ASP A 20 11.30 -15.33 3.95
C ASP A 20 12.34 -15.68 2.87
N ASP A 21 12.41 -14.91 1.79
CA ASP A 21 13.40 -15.09 0.71
C ASP A 21 13.78 -13.76 0.06
N VAL A 22 15.07 -13.42 0.11
CA VAL A 22 15.65 -12.20 -0.49
C VAL A 22 15.42 -12.15 -2.01
N THR A 23 15.37 -13.30 -2.67
CA THR A 23 15.13 -13.44 -4.12
C THR A 23 13.73 -12.93 -4.49
N ILE A 24 12.75 -13.09 -3.58
CA ILE A 24 11.38 -12.61 -3.73
C ILE A 24 11.26 -11.17 -3.21
N ALA A 25 12.01 -10.85 -2.14
CA ALA A 25 12.01 -9.56 -1.48
C ALA A 25 12.41 -8.38 -2.39
N ILE A 26 13.48 -8.54 -3.17
CA ILE A 26 14.00 -7.46 -4.03
C ILE A 26 12.98 -7.06 -5.10
N PRO A 27 12.39 -8.01 -5.88
CA PRO A 27 11.29 -7.69 -6.79
C PRO A 27 10.11 -7.00 -6.11
N ILE A 28 9.68 -7.46 -4.93
CA ILE A 28 8.57 -6.84 -4.18
C ILE A 28 8.91 -5.42 -3.77
N ALA A 29 10.11 -5.19 -3.21
CA ALA A 29 10.55 -3.86 -2.79
C ALA A 29 10.59 -2.88 -3.98
N ILE A 30 11.04 -3.33 -5.16
CA ILE A 30 11.02 -2.52 -6.39
C ILE A 30 9.58 -2.23 -6.82
N ALA A 31 8.70 -3.24 -6.81
CA ALA A 31 7.30 -3.08 -7.20
C ALA A 31 6.58 -2.05 -6.30
N ILE A 32 6.82 -2.11 -5.00
CA ILE A 32 6.25 -1.19 -4.01
C ILE A 32 6.86 0.21 -4.17
N ALA A 33 8.17 0.32 -4.38
CA ALA A 33 8.80 1.61 -4.67
C ALA A 33 8.18 2.29 -5.90
N ILE A 34 7.84 1.53 -6.94
CA ILE A 34 7.14 2.05 -8.12
C ILE A 34 5.68 2.42 -7.79
N HIS A 35 4.98 1.62 -6.98
CA HIS A 35 3.61 1.91 -6.51
C HIS A 35 3.51 3.22 -5.73
N ASN A 36 4.52 3.50 -4.89
CA ASN A 36 4.57 4.67 -4.03
C ASN A 36 4.75 5.99 -4.80
N ILE A 37 5.19 5.95 -6.07
CA ILE A 37 5.33 7.17 -6.88
C ILE A 37 3.93 7.76 -7.21
N PRO A 38 3.01 7.03 -7.87
CA PRO A 38 1.62 7.47 -8.03
C PRO A 38 0.95 7.86 -6.71
N GLU A 39 1.18 7.11 -5.64
CA GLU A 39 0.57 7.40 -4.34
C GLU A 39 1.11 8.69 -3.70
N GLY A 40 2.42 8.90 -3.75
CA GLY A 40 3.02 10.16 -3.30
C GLY A 40 2.47 11.37 -4.07
N ILE A 41 2.20 11.21 -5.37
CA ILE A 41 1.53 12.23 -6.18
C ILE A 41 0.07 12.42 -5.72
N SER A 42 -0.66 11.35 -5.42
CA SER A 42 -2.05 11.41 -4.96
C SER A 42 -2.20 12.10 -3.60
N VAL A 43 -1.17 12.07 -2.74
CA VAL A 43 -1.13 12.84 -1.48
C VAL A 43 -0.68 14.28 -1.71
N SER A 44 0.42 14.48 -2.44
CA SER A 44 1.08 15.78 -2.54
C SER A 44 0.29 16.79 -3.38
N VAL A 45 -0.35 16.36 -4.47
CA VAL A 45 -1.07 17.24 -5.39
C VAL A 45 -2.28 17.91 -4.71
N PRO A 46 -3.21 17.17 -4.06
CA PRO A 46 -4.33 17.80 -3.36
C PRO A 46 -3.88 18.73 -2.22
N VAL A 47 -2.85 18.36 -1.46
CA VAL A 47 -2.31 19.21 -0.40
C VAL A 47 -1.74 20.51 -0.96
N TYR A 48 -1.04 20.45 -2.10
CA TYR A 48 -0.55 21.65 -2.77
C TYR A 48 -1.72 22.54 -3.23
N TYR A 49 -2.74 21.98 -3.88
CA TYR A 49 -3.90 22.77 -4.33
C TYR A 49 -4.70 23.37 -3.17
N ALA A 50 -4.74 22.71 -2.01
CA ALA A 50 -5.43 23.22 -0.82
C ALA A 50 -4.61 24.29 -0.06
N THR A 51 -3.27 24.25 -0.12
CA THR A 51 -2.42 25.08 0.75
C THR A 51 -1.54 26.11 0.01
N GLY A 52 -1.32 25.93 -1.29
CA GLY A 52 -0.37 26.72 -2.09
C GLY A 52 1.11 26.48 -1.76
N ASP A 53 1.43 25.58 -0.83
CA ASP A 53 2.79 25.41 -0.29
C ASP A 53 3.38 24.05 -0.68
N LYS A 54 4.40 24.08 -1.56
CA LYS A 54 5.12 22.88 -2.01
C LYS A 54 5.85 22.15 -0.89
N LYS A 55 6.33 22.88 0.13
CA LYS A 55 7.03 22.26 1.27
C LYS A 55 6.06 21.47 2.13
N LYS A 56 4.86 22.00 2.36
CA LYS A 56 3.79 21.26 3.07
C LYS A 56 3.38 20.02 2.28
N ALA A 57 3.15 20.15 0.98
CA ALA A 57 2.81 19.01 0.12
C ALA A 57 3.86 17.88 0.19
N PHE A 58 5.14 18.24 0.10
CA PHE A 58 6.23 17.28 0.27
C PHE A 58 6.24 16.66 1.68
N TYR A 59 6.13 17.49 2.72
CA TYR A 59 6.21 17.02 4.10
C TYR A 59 5.09 16.04 4.46
N TYR A 60 3.84 16.34 4.06
CA TYR A 60 2.72 15.43 4.31
C TYR A 60 2.83 14.12 3.50
N SER A 61 3.29 14.19 2.24
CA SER A 61 3.56 12.99 1.44
C SER A 61 4.69 12.14 2.05
N PHE A 62 5.77 12.78 2.49
CA PHE A 62 6.87 12.11 3.17
C PHE A 62 6.41 11.43 4.46
N LEU A 63 5.65 12.14 5.31
CA LEU A 63 5.10 11.57 6.55
C LEU A 63 4.16 10.39 6.28
N SER A 64 3.38 10.42 5.20
CA SER A 64 2.56 9.28 4.78
C SER A 64 3.43 8.06 4.46
N GLY A 65 4.46 8.24 3.63
CA GLY A 65 5.38 7.18 3.25
C GLY A 65 6.23 6.64 4.41
N MET A 66 6.45 7.41 5.48
CA MET A 66 7.10 6.90 6.70
C MET A 66 6.30 5.82 7.45
N SER A 67 5.03 5.62 7.09
CA SER A 67 4.20 4.55 7.66
C SER A 67 4.67 3.15 7.22
N GLU A 68 5.26 3.02 6.02
CA GLU A 68 5.85 1.77 5.54
C GLU A 68 7.05 1.30 6.39
N PRO A 69 8.15 2.07 6.55
CA PRO A 69 9.27 1.64 7.37
C PRO A 69 8.84 1.44 8.84
N LEU A 70 7.85 2.20 9.32
CA LEU A 70 7.29 1.98 10.65
C LEU A 70 6.56 0.62 10.73
N GLY A 71 5.73 0.28 9.75
CA GLY A 71 5.06 -1.01 9.64
C GLY A 71 6.04 -2.18 9.55
N ALA A 72 7.12 -2.01 8.78
CA ALA A 72 8.22 -2.96 8.68
C ALA A 72 8.90 -3.21 10.03
N ILE A 73 9.29 -2.14 10.74
CA ILE A 73 9.98 -2.24 12.03
C ILE A 73 9.07 -2.87 13.09
N ILE A 74 7.81 -2.44 13.16
CA ILE A 74 6.85 -3.01 14.11
C ILE A 74 6.61 -4.49 13.80
N GLY A 75 6.42 -4.83 12.53
CA GLY A 75 6.34 -6.21 12.06
C GLY A 75 7.53 -7.05 12.50
N TYR A 76 8.75 -6.54 12.27
CA TYR A 76 9.97 -7.22 12.69
C TYR A 76 10.01 -7.51 14.19
N VAL A 77 9.84 -6.47 15.01
CA VAL A 77 9.98 -6.58 16.46
C VAL A 77 8.97 -7.56 17.03
N LEU A 78 7.73 -7.52 16.54
CA LEU A 78 6.65 -8.36 17.04
C LEU A 78 6.72 -9.80 16.53
N LEU A 79 7.08 -10.00 15.25
CA LEU A 79 6.88 -11.28 14.58
C LEU A 79 8.16 -12.11 14.44
N ARG A 80 9.36 -11.52 14.47
CA ARG A 80 10.62 -12.23 14.14
C ARG A 80 10.84 -13.55 14.89
N ASN A 81 10.37 -13.65 16.14
CA ASN A 81 10.55 -14.84 16.97
C ASN A 81 9.47 -15.91 16.74
N PHE A 82 8.42 -15.58 15.99
CA PHE A 82 7.24 -16.41 15.75
C PHE A 82 7.03 -16.74 14.26
N LEU A 83 7.94 -16.30 13.38
CA LEU A 83 7.81 -16.54 11.94
C LEU A 83 7.93 -18.03 11.62
N ASN A 84 6.89 -18.53 10.99
CA ASN A 84 6.76 -19.84 10.35
C ASN A 84 5.63 -19.74 9.31
N ASP A 85 5.46 -20.75 8.46
CA ASP A 85 4.49 -20.75 7.36
C ASP A 85 3.05 -20.42 7.82
N ILE A 86 2.65 -20.90 8.99
CA ILE A 86 1.31 -20.64 9.56
C ILE A 86 1.17 -19.16 9.93
N THR A 87 2.17 -18.61 10.63
CA THR A 87 2.17 -17.22 11.08
C THR A 87 2.27 -16.27 9.90
N LEU A 88 3.07 -16.62 8.88
CA LEU A 88 3.12 -15.91 7.60
C LEU A 88 1.75 -15.88 6.93
N GLY A 89 1.09 -17.04 6.81
CA GLY A 89 -0.26 -17.13 6.24
C GLY A 89 -1.29 -16.29 6.99
N ILE A 90 -1.26 -16.31 8.33
CA ILE A 90 -2.13 -15.48 9.17
C ILE A 90 -1.87 -13.98 8.93
N VAL A 91 -0.60 -13.57 8.90
CA VAL A 91 -0.27 -12.15 8.70
C VAL A 91 -0.67 -11.68 7.31
N PHE A 92 -0.39 -12.45 6.26
CA PHE A 92 -0.84 -12.10 4.91
C PHE A 92 -2.37 -12.06 4.79
N ALA A 93 -3.09 -12.94 5.50
CA ALA A 93 -4.56 -12.90 5.54
C ALA A 93 -5.06 -11.62 6.22
N ILE A 94 -4.46 -11.21 7.34
CA ILE A 94 -4.80 -9.96 8.04
C ILE A 94 -4.49 -8.75 7.15
N VAL A 95 -3.28 -8.67 6.59
CA VAL A 95 -2.86 -7.58 5.70
C VAL A 95 -3.79 -7.49 4.49
N GLY A 96 -4.05 -8.61 3.83
CA GLY A 96 -4.97 -8.66 2.69
C GLY A 96 -6.38 -8.19 3.05
N GLY A 97 -6.90 -8.61 4.21
CA GLY A 97 -8.19 -8.14 4.73
C GLY A 97 -8.24 -6.64 4.98
N ILE A 98 -7.20 -6.09 5.62
CA ILE A 98 -7.08 -4.64 5.85
C ILE A 98 -7.00 -3.88 4.52
N MET A 99 -6.22 -4.37 3.56
CA MET A 99 -6.08 -3.73 2.24
C MET A 99 -7.39 -3.73 1.46
N VAL A 100 -8.17 -4.82 1.52
CA VAL A 100 -9.52 -4.85 0.93
C VAL A 100 -10.44 -3.84 1.62
N PHE A 101 -10.42 -3.77 2.96
CA PHE A 101 -11.22 -2.81 3.72
C PHE A 101 -10.88 -1.37 3.34
N ILE A 102 -9.61 -0.97 3.41
CA ILE A 102 -9.16 0.39 3.06
C ILE A 102 -9.51 0.72 1.60
N SER A 103 -9.34 -0.22 0.68
CA SER A 103 -9.65 -0.01 -0.74
C SER A 103 -11.13 0.27 -0.98
N LEU A 104 -12.03 -0.48 -0.32
CA LEU A 104 -13.46 -0.40 -0.55
C LEU A 104 -14.17 0.66 0.30
N ASP A 105 -13.73 0.86 1.54
CA ASP A 105 -14.41 1.72 2.52
C ASP A 105 -13.80 3.13 2.57
N GLU A 106 -12.54 3.30 2.18
CA GLU A 106 -11.86 4.61 2.22
C GLU A 106 -11.49 5.11 0.81
N LEU A 107 -10.72 4.33 0.04
CA LEU A 107 -10.16 4.80 -1.25
C LEU A 107 -11.24 4.91 -2.33
N LEU A 108 -12.12 3.92 -2.48
CA LEU A 108 -13.18 3.95 -3.49
C LEU A 108 -14.20 5.10 -3.25
N PRO A 109 -14.72 5.33 -2.03
CA PRO A 109 -15.57 6.47 -1.76
C PRO A 109 -14.87 7.80 -2.03
N SER A 110 -13.61 7.95 -1.59
CA SER A 110 -12.81 9.14 -1.85
C SER A 110 -12.64 9.38 -3.36
N ALA A 111 -12.32 8.35 -4.14
CA ALA A 111 -12.19 8.45 -5.59
C ALA A 111 -13.50 8.90 -6.27
N ARG A 112 -14.65 8.44 -5.76
CA ARG A 112 -15.98 8.85 -6.26
C ARG A 112 -16.38 10.26 -5.83
N GLU A 113 -15.90 10.73 -4.69
CA GLU A 113 -16.19 12.09 -4.20
C GLU A 113 -15.37 13.14 -4.95
N TYR A 114 -14.08 12.87 -5.17
CA TYR A 114 -13.14 13.83 -5.79
C TYR A 114 -12.92 13.60 -7.30
N GLY A 115 -13.51 12.55 -7.87
CA GLY A 115 -13.34 12.17 -9.27
C GLY A 115 -14.63 11.71 -9.93
N GLU A 116 -14.50 11.20 -11.15
CA GLU A 116 -15.65 10.73 -11.92
C GLU A 116 -16.09 9.34 -11.44
N HIS A 117 -17.37 9.22 -11.09
CA HIS A 117 -17.91 8.04 -10.43
C HIS A 117 -17.72 6.75 -11.27
N HIS A 118 -18.00 6.80 -12.58
CA HIS A 118 -17.87 5.62 -13.43
C HIS A 118 -16.41 5.24 -13.71
N LEU A 119 -15.55 6.24 -13.92
CA LEU A 119 -14.11 6.04 -14.10
C LEU A 119 -13.46 5.39 -12.88
N SER A 120 -13.87 5.78 -11.67
CA SER A 120 -13.38 5.18 -10.42
C SER A 120 -13.69 3.68 -10.33
N ILE A 121 -14.91 3.29 -10.71
CA ILE A 121 -15.32 1.88 -10.73
C ILE A 121 -14.60 1.11 -11.84
N TYR A 122 -14.46 1.69 -13.05
CA TYR A 122 -13.72 1.06 -14.13
C TYR A 122 -12.24 0.87 -13.77
N GLY A 123 -11.62 1.85 -13.13
CA GLY A 123 -10.25 1.76 -12.62
C GLY A 123 -10.09 0.65 -11.60
N LEU A 124 -11.01 0.53 -10.64
CA LEU A 124 -11.02 -0.55 -9.65
C LEU A 124 -11.13 -1.93 -10.32
N ILE A 125 -12.13 -2.14 -11.19
CA ILE A 125 -12.36 -3.43 -11.86
C ILE A 125 -11.18 -3.78 -12.77
N ALA A 126 -10.65 -2.81 -13.53
CA ALA A 126 -9.49 -3.01 -14.38
C ALA A 126 -8.26 -3.39 -13.55
N GLY A 127 -8.01 -2.71 -12.42
CA GLY A 127 -6.93 -3.04 -11.50
C GLY A 127 -7.06 -4.46 -10.95
N MET A 128 -8.26 -4.86 -10.50
CA MET A 128 -8.54 -6.24 -10.07
C MET A 128 -8.27 -7.26 -11.20
N GLY A 129 -8.65 -6.93 -12.43
CA GLY A 129 -8.38 -7.76 -13.61
C GLY A 129 -6.89 -7.92 -13.91
N VAL A 130 -6.11 -6.83 -13.87
CA VAL A 130 -4.65 -6.87 -14.04
C VAL A 130 -4.00 -7.73 -12.96
N MET A 131 -4.43 -7.60 -11.70
CA MET A 131 -3.93 -8.44 -10.61
C MET A 131 -4.28 -9.91 -10.82
N ALA A 132 -5.51 -10.23 -11.21
CA ALA A 132 -5.91 -11.61 -11.50
C ALA A 132 -5.09 -12.23 -12.66
N ILE A 133 -4.87 -11.48 -13.73
CA ILE A 133 -4.09 -11.94 -14.89
C ILE A 133 -2.62 -12.13 -14.51
N SER A 134 -2.01 -11.18 -13.78
CA SER A 134 -0.62 -11.31 -13.34
C SER A 134 -0.41 -12.56 -12.48
N LEU A 135 -1.32 -12.85 -11.55
CA LEU A 135 -1.27 -14.07 -10.73
C LEU A 135 -1.37 -15.37 -11.55
N LEU A 136 -2.05 -15.35 -12.70
CA LEU A 136 -2.11 -16.51 -13.61
C LEU A 136 -0.84 -16.66 -14.45
N LEU A 137 -0.21 -15.55 -14.83
CA LEU A 137 0.99 -15.54 -15.68
C LEU A 137 2.28 -15.82 -14.90
N PHE A 138 2.36 -15.42 -13.63
CA PHE A 138 3.54 -15.58 -12.77
C PHE A 138 3.42 -16.75 -11.78
N LYS A 139 2.47 -17.67 -12.01
CA LYS A 139 2.31 -18.89 -11.24
C LYS A 139 3.22 -20.02 -11.71
#